data_AF-A0A957Z096-F1
#
_entry.id   AF-A0A957Z096-F1
#
_cell.length_a   1.000
_cell.length_b   1.000
_cell.length_c   1.000
_cell.angle_alpha   90.00
_cell.angle_beta   90.00
_cell.angle_gamma   90.00
#
_symmetry.space_group_name_H-M   'P 1'
#
loop_
_entity.id
_entity.type
_entity.pdbx_description
1 polymer ?
#
loop_
_entity_poly.entity_id
_entity_poly.type
_entity_poly.pdbx_seq_one_letter_code
_entity_poly.pdbx_strand_id
1 'polypeptide(L)'
;PAQGFAIRANQSGTLQVGAHEIAVRRLMSSLGQRHEPITYWVVVGGAVVTTGIGQKLAQMRYGLRGIIADGMLVRLSNIDPNMARGHALHERFLRDLAADLTPQALPRIFGGGAA
;
A
#
# COMPACT_ATOMS: atom_id res chain seq x y z
N PRO A 1 11.09 24.66 -10.37
CA PRO A 1 9.65 24.32 -10.28
C PRO A 1 9.44 22.80 -10.32
N ALA A 2 8.88 22.20 -9.26
CA ALA A 2 8.45 20.82 -9.31
C ALA A 2 7.12 20.76 -10.08
N GLN A 3 7.20 20.46 -11.38
CA GLN A 3 6.04 20.30 -12.26
C GLN A 3 5.48 18.89 -12.02
N GLY A 4 4.50 18.78 -11.10
CA GLY A 4 3.92 17.49 -10.71
C GLY A 4 2.83 17.63 -9.65
N PHE A 5 2.27 16.50 -9.21
CA PHE A 5 1.28 16.47 -8.14
C PHE A 5 1.91 16.91 -6.81
N ALA A 6 1.29 17.87 -6.13
CA ALA A 6 1.65 18.24 -4.77
C ALA A 6 1.02 17.25 -3.78
N ILE A 7 1.79 16.74 -2.82
CA ILE A 7 1.27 15.93 -1.72
C ILE A 7 0.78 16.85 -0.61
N ARG A 8 -0.54 16.86 -0.38
CA ARG A 8 -1.22 17.71 0.61
C ARG A 8 -1.37 17.05 1.97
N ALA A 9 -1.43 15.72 2.00
CA ALA A 9 -1.47 14.93 3.23
C ALA A 9 -0.72 13.62 3.03
N ASN A 10 -0.10 13.10 4.11
CA ASN A 10 0.62 11.84 4.09
C ASN A 10 0.58 11.17 5.47
N GLN A 11 -0.27 10.16 5.62
CA GLN A 11 -0.60 9.54 6.91
C GLN A 11 -0.36 8.03 6.85
N SER A 12 0.06 7.47 7.99
CA SER A 12 0.12 6.02 8.14
C SER A 12 -1.27 5.55 8.54
N GLY A 13 -1.63 4.36 8.11
CA GLY A 13 -2.87 3.71 8.51
C GLY A 13 -2.71 2.21 8.48
N THR A 14 -3.79 1.55 8.87
CA THR A 14 -3.93 0.10 8.82
C THR A 14 -5.21 -0.22 8.08
N LEU A 15 -5.17 -1.24 7.23
CA LEU A 15 -6.29 -1.71 6.43
C LEU A 15 -6.51 -3.19 6.70
N GLN A 16 -7.72 -3.55 7.11
CA GLN A 16 -8.12 -4.94 7.30
C GLN A 16 -8.81 -5.49 6.06
N VAL A 17 -8.25 -6.56 5.50
CA VAL A 17 -8.81 -7.30 4.35
C VAL A 17 -8.87 -8.78 4.69
N GLY A 18 -10.05 -9.26 5.08
CA GLY A 18 -10.19 -10.63 5.58
C GLY A 18 -9.30 -10.85 6.80
N ALA A 19 -8.38 -11.81 6.71
CA ALA A 19 -7.40 -12.12 7.76
C ALA A 19 -6.10 -11.29 7.68
N HIS A 20 -5.97 -10.39 6.70
CA HIS A 20 -4.75 -9.62 6.47
C HIS A 20 -4.85 -8.23 7.08
N GLU A 21 -3.99 -7.96 8.07
CA GLU A 21 -3.73 -6.61 8.55
C GLU A 21 -2.58 -5.99 7.77
N ILE A 22 -2.90 -4.98 6.98
CA ILE A 22 -1.96 -4.33 6.07
C ILE A 22 -1.71 -2.94 6.61
N ALA A 23 -0.49 -2.69 7.10
CA ALA A 23 -0.10 -1.31 7.30
C ALA A 23 0.02 -0.63 5.92
N VAL A 24 -0.42 0.62 5.82
CA VAL A 24 -0.49 1.37 4.56
C VAL A 24 -0.07 2.83 4.75
N ARG A 25 0.26 3.48 3.64
CA ARG A 25 0.39 4.93 3.54
C ARG A 25 -0.77 5.50 2.75
N ARG A 26 -1.39 6.54 3.30
CA ARG A 26 -2.54 7.26 2.75
C ARG A 26 -2.15 8.68 2.42
N LEU A 27 -2.26 9.04 1.14
CA LEU A 27 -1.91 10.36 0.63
C LEU A 27 -3.15 11.11 0.15
N MET A 28 -3.04 12.42 0.16
CA MET A 28 -3.85 13.29 -0.71
C MET A 28 -2.90 13.99 -1.67
N SER A 29 -3.07 13.77 -2.97
CA SER A 29 -2.29 14.46 -4.00
C SER A 29 -3.17 15.46 -4.75
N SER A 30 -2.60 16.55 -5.27
CA SER A 30 -3.32 17.57 -6.02
C SER A 30 -2.53 18.11 -7.20
N LEU A 31 -3.19 18.32 -8.34
CA LEU A 31 -2.68 19.01 -9.52
C LEU A 31 -3.79 19.89 -10.12
N GLY A 32 -3.72 21.21 -9.88
CA GLY A 32 -4.81 22.11 -10.23
C GLY A 32 -6.10 21.72 -9.51
N GLN A 33 -7.18 21.47 -10.28
CA GLN A 33 -8.47 21.02 -9.76
C GLN A 33 -8.55 19.50 -9.55
N ARG A 34 -7.53 18.72 -9.96
CA ARG A 34 -7.49 17.28 -9.75
C ARG A 34 -6.99 17.00 -8.35
N HIS A 35 -7.84 16.34 -7.57
CA HIS A 35 -7.52 15.83 -6.24
C HIS A 35 -7.60 14.31 -6.28
N GLU A 36 -6.57 13.66 -5.75
CA GLU A 36 -6.42 12.21 -5.87
C GLU A 36 -5.90 11.62 -4.55
N PRO A 37 -6.78 10.97 -3.79
CA PRO A 37 -6.40 10.14 -2.66
C PRO A 37 -5.62 8.92 -3.16
N ILE A 38 -4.59 8.53 -2.43
CA ILE A 38 -3.73 7.39 -2.80
C ILE A 38 -3.54 6.52 -1.57
N THR A 39 -3.69 5.21 -1.71
CA THR A 39 -3.28 4.23 -0.70
C THR A 39 -2.21 3.33 -1.28
N TYR A 40 -1.09 3.15 -0.57
CA TYR A 40 -0.02 2.26 -1.03
C TYR A 40 0.69 1.55 0.10
N TRP A 41 1.27 0.40 -0.23
CA TRP A 41 2.17 -0.38 0.62
C TRP A 41 3.11 -1.22 -0.25
N VAL A 42 4.16 -1.76 0.36
CA VAL A 42 5.10 -2.65 -0.31
C VAL A 42 5.10 -4.00 0.40
N VAL A 43 4.99 -5.07 -0.37
CA VAL A 43 5.19 -6.45 0.09
C VAL A 43 6.60 -6.88 -0.30
N VAL A 44 7.40 -7.37 0.64
CA VAL A 44 8.76 -7.90 0.39
C VAL A 44 8.86 -9.30 0.96
N GLY A 45 9.09 -10.30 0.11
CA GLY A 45 9.24 -11.68 0.55
C GLY A 45 8.03 -12.22 1.34
N GLY A 46 6.82 -11.73 1.02
CA GLY A 46 5.59 -12.05 1.71
C GLY A 46 5.33 -11.25 3.00
N ALA A 47 6.15 -10.28 3.40
CA ALA A 47 5.87 -9.42 4.54
C ALA A 47 5.45 -8.00 4.09
N VAL A 48 4.41 -7.43 4.70
CA VAL A 48 4.05 -6.01 4.51
C VAL A 48 5.03 -5.14 5.28
N VAL A 49 5.66 -4.18 4.59
CA VAL A 49 6.62 -3.26 5.21
C VAL A 49 6.17 -1.82 5.01
N THR A 50 6.01 -1.08 6.11
CA THR A 50 5.38 0.26 6.10
C THR A 50 6.14 1.36 6.80
N THR A 51 7.33 1.05 7.33
CA THR A 51 8.21 2.04 7.93
C THR A 51 9.54 2.06 7.18
N GLY A 52 10.12 3.25 6.98
CA GLY A 52 11.41 3.41 6.30
C GLY A 52 12.56 2.68 7.00
N ILE A 53 12.47 2.45 8.30
CA ILE A 53 13.44 1.65 9.08
C ILE A 53 13.19 0.15 8.86
N GLY A 54 11.95 -0.33 8.88
CA GLY A 54 11.60 -1.71 8.55
C GLY A 54 11.98 -2.09 7.12
N GLN A 55 11.79 -1.16 6.17
CA GLN A 55 12.14 -1.34 4.76
C GLN A 55 13.66 -1.45 4.58
N LYS A 56 14.44 -0.61 5.27
CA LYS A 56 15.91 -0.66 5.23
C LYS A 56 16.47 -1.89 5.94
N LEU A 57 15.87 -2.31 7.06
CA LEU A 57 16.28 -3.50 7.80
C LEU A 57 15.95 -4.80 7.03
N ALA A 58 14.77 -4.87 6.41
CA ALA A 58 14.39 -5.97 5.52
C ALA A 58 15.31 -6.03 4.29
N GLN A 59 15.53 -4.90 3.61
CA GLN A 59 16.45 -4.82 2.47
C GLN A 59 17.88 -5.22 2.84
N MET A 60 18.40 -4.79 4.00
CA MET A 60 19.72 -5.21 4.50
C MET A 60 19.76 -6.71 4.81
N ARG A 61 18.74 -7.26 5.47
CA ARG A 61 18.68 -8.68 5.85
C ARG A 61 18.59 -9.62 4.63
N TYR A 62 17.91 -9.20 3.57
CA TYR A 62 17.82 -9.96 2.31
C TYR A 62 19.06 -9.76 1.42
N GLY A 63 19.62 -8.54 1.36
CA GLY A 63 20.87 -8.24 0.65
C GLY A 63 22.08 -8.99 1.21
N LEU A 64 22.18 -9.15 2.53
CA LEU A 64 23.24 -9.93 3.19
C LEU A 64 23.12 -11.46 3.00
N ARG A 65 21.95 -11.95 2.57
CA ARG A 65 21.70 -13.38 2.30
C ARG A 65 21.75 -13.74 0.81
N GLY A 66 22.01 -12.79 -0.08
CA GLY A 66 22.04 -13.03 -1.53
C GLY A 66 20.67 -13.34 -2.14
N ILE A 67 19.57 -13.03 -1.45
CA ILE A 67 18.21 -13.32 -1.91
C ILE A 67 17.60 -12.03 -2.48
N ILE A 68 17.30 -12.02 -3.78
CA ILE A 68 16.42 -11.01 -4.38
C ILE A 68 15.00 -11.36 -3.95
N ALA A 69 14.55 -10.79 -2.84
CA ALA A 69 13.17 -10.96 -2.41
C ALA A 69 12.26 -10.24 -3.41
N ASP A 70 11.33 -10.96 -4.03
CA ASP A 70 10.29 -10.35 -4.87
C ASP A 70 9.57 -9.26 -4.06
N GLY A 71 9.67 -8.03 -4.55
CA GLY A 71 9.07 -6.85 -3.96
C GLY A 71 7.91 -6.37 -4.82
N MET A 72 6.71 -6.24 -4.26
CA MET A 72 5.55 -5.73 -4.97
C MET A 72 5.04 -4.45 -4.33
N LEU A 73 5.02 -3.35 -5.11
CA LEU A 73 4.33 -2.11 -4.75
C LEU A 73 2.87 -2.24 -5.15
N VAL A 74 1.98 -2.17 -4.16
CA VAL A 74 0.55 -2.07 -4.39
C VAL A 74 0.15 -0.61 -4.20
N ARG A 75 -0.49 -0.02 -5.22
CA ARG A 75 -0.95 1.36 -5.21
C ARG A 75 -2.36 1.44 -5.77
N LEU A 76 -3.21 2.13 -5.04
CA LEU A 76 -4.59 2.42 -5.40
C LEU A 76 -4.80 3.92 -5.36
N SER A 77 -5.49 4.45 -6.36
CA SER A 77 -5.89 5.84 -6.39
C SER A 77 -7.18 6.05 -7.16
N ASN A 78 -7.88 7.13 -6.83
CA ASN A 78 -9.09 7.57 -7.52
C ASN A 78 -9.14 9.10 -7.54
N ILE A 79 -9.87 9.70 -8.49
CA ILE A 79 -10.05 11.16 -8.53
C ILE A 79 -11.22 11.51 -7.60
N ASP A 80 -10.93 12.18 -6.49
CA ASP A 80 -11.91 12.59 -5.49
C ASP A 80 -11.36 13.74 -4.63
N PRO A 81 -12.05 14.90 -4.56
CA PRO A 81 -11.65 15.97 -3.64
C PRO A 81 -11.84 15.61 -2.17
N ASN A 82 -12.66 14.60 -1.84
CA ASN A 82 -12.85 14.14 -0.48
C ASN A 82 -11.94 12.93 -0.17
N MET A 83 -10.88 13.20 0.59
CA MET A 83 -9.86 12.22 0.97
C MET A 83 -10.45 11.02 1.75
N ALA A 84 -11.37 11.26 2.68
CA ALA A 84 -11.95 10.18 3.49
C ALA A 84 -12.86 9.27 2.65
N ARG A 85 -13.68 9.84 1.77
CA ARG A 85 -14.53 9.09 0.85
C ARG A 85 -13.71 8.25 -0.14
N GLY A 86 -12.63 8.80 -0.68
CA GLY A 86 -11.70 8.07 -1.55
C GLY A 86 -11.04 6.88 -0.84
N HIS A 87 -10.53 7.08 0.38
CA HIS A 87 -9.97 5.96 1.16
C HIS A 87 -11.00 4.90 1.51
N ALA A 88 -12.23 5.27 1.85
CA ALA A 88 -13.30 4.32 2.06
C ALA A 88 -13.65 3.52 0.78
N LEU A 89 -13.50 4.12 -0.40
CA LEU A 89 -13.66 3.43 -1.68
C LEU A 89 -12.51 2.44 -1.91
N HIS A 90 -11.27 2.82 -1.62
CA HIS A 90 -10.13 1.91 -1.70
C HIS A 90 -10.32 0.68 -0.81
N GLU A 91 -10.79 0.87 0.42
CA GLU A 91 -11.06 -0.24 1.34
C GLU A 91 -12.14 -1.20 0.81
N ARG A 92 -13.22 -0.67 0.22
CA ARG A 92 -14.24 -1.51 -0.43
C ARG A 92 -13.67 -2.30 -1.58
N PHE A 93 -12.99 -1.63 -2.50
CA PHE A 93 -12.36 -2.27 -3.65
C PHE A 93 -11.38 -3.37 -3.25
N LEU A 94 -10.58 -3.16 -2.19
CA LEU A 94 -9.62 -4.16 -1.74
C LEU A 94 -10.30 -5.39 -1.11
N ARG A 95 -11.44 -5.21 -0.44
CA ARG A 95 -12.25 -6.34 0.04
C ARG A 95 -12.84 -7.13 -1.11
N ASP A 96 -13.39 -6.45 -2.11
CA ASP A 96 -13.96 -7.09 -3.29
C ASP A 96 -12.87 -7.83 -4.08
N LEU A 97 -11.72 -7.18 -4.30
CA LEU A 97 -10.55 -7.78 -4.95
C LEU A 97 -10.07 -9.03 -4.22
N ALA A 98 -9.98 -8.99 -2.89
CA ALA A 98 -9.55 -10.15 -2.11
C ALA A 98 -10.54 -11.31 -2.16
N ALA A 99 -11.84 -11.03 -2.27
CA ALA A 99 -12.86 -12.05 -2.40
C ALA A 99 -12.78 -12.79 -3.75
N ASP A 100 -12.36 -12.11 -4.81
CA ASP A 100 -12.28 -12.66 -6.16
C ASP A 100 -10.92 -13.32 -6.49
N LEU A 101 -9.90 -13.11 -5.66
CA LEU A 101 -8.57 -13.67 -5.86
C LEU A 101 -8.44 -15.09 -5.32
N THR A 102 -7.58 -15.89 -5.96
CA THR A 102 -7.22 -17.19 -5.41
C THR A 102 -6.44 -17.04 -4.10
N PRO A 103 -6.61 -17.97 -3.13
CA PRO A 103 -5.90 -17.91 -1.86
C PRO A 103 -4.37 -17.83 -2.01
N GLN A 104 -3.82 -18.42 -3.06
CA GLN A 104 -2.38 -18.40 -3.36
C GLN A 104 -1.88 -17.02 -3.82
N ALA A 105 -2.75 -16.16 -4.36
CA ALA A 105 -2.40 -14.82 -4.80
C ALA A 105 -2.42 -13.78 -3.67
N LEU A 106 -3.22 -14.00 -2.63
CA LEU A 106 -3.41 -13.06 -1.52
C LEU A 106 -2.09 -12.66 -0.83
N PRO A 107 -1.17 -13.59 -0.48
CA PRO A 107 0.06 -13.21 0.22
C PRO A 107 0.99 -12.32 -0.61
N ARG A 108 0.89 -12.38 -1.95
CA ARG A 108 1.69 -11.55 -2.84
C ARG A 108 1.22 -10.09 -2.77
N ILE A 109 -0.09 -9.85 -2.66
CA ILE A 109 -0.73 -8.52 -2.68
C ILE A 109 -0.88 -7.94 -1.28
N PHE A 110 -1.30 -8.74 -0.32
CA PHE A 110 -1.64 -8.30 1.03
C PHE A 110 -0.59 -8.69 2.08
N GLY A 111 0.47 -9.40 1.68
CA GLY A 111 1.41 -10.04 2.59
C GLY A 111 0.85 -11.32 3.21
N GLY A 112 1.73 -12.24 3.61
CA GLY A 112 1.39 -13.32 4.52
C GLY A 112 0.89 -12.71 5.83
N GLY A 113 -0.29 -13.17 6.28
CA GLY A 113 -0.85 -12.76 7.56
C GLY A 113 0.19 -12.87 8.67
N ALA A 114 0.13 -11.98 9.65
CA ALA A 114 0.99 -12.08 10.82
C ALA A 114 0.90 -13.51 11.38
N ALA A 115 2.05 -14.19 11.43
CA ALA A 115 2.21 -15.45 12.14
C ALA A 115 2.10 -15.22 13.65
#